data_AF-A0A915E3Z9-F1
#
_entry.id   AF-A0A915E3Z9-F1
#
_cell.length_a   1.000
_cell.length_b   1.000
_cell.length_c   1.000
_cell.angle_alpha   90.00
_cell.angle_beta   90.00
_cell.angle_gamma   90.00
#
_symmetry.space_group_name_H-M   'P 1'
#
loop_
_entity.id
_entity.type
_entity.pdbx_description
1 polymer ?
#
loop_
_entity_poly.entity_id
_entity_poly.type
_entity_poly.pdbx_seq_one_letter_code
_entity_poly.pdbx_strand_id
1 'polypeptide(L)' 'MSGISQESVANPDGSTCYSFVQKIPVPTYLIAIVAGGLAKRDISDRCAIWAELSQQKICWGNMFGEDMTW' A
#
# COMPACT_ATOMS: atom_id res chain seq x y z
N MET A 1 4.80 3.20 -4.10
CA MET A 1 5.66 4.34 -4.52
C MET A 1 5.21 5.58 -3.76
N SER A 2 6.07 6.58 -3.52
CA SER A 2 5.70 7.90 -2.96
C SER A 2 4.87 8.76 -3.93
N GLY A 3 3.72 8.27 -4.38
CA GLY A 3 2.85 8.93 -5.36
C GLY A 3 1.45 8.30 -5.40
N ILE A 4 0.51 8.95 -6.07
CA ILE A 4 -0.86 8.46 -6.22
C ILE A 4 -0.84 7.31 -7.25
N SER A 5 -1.36 6.14 -6.87
CA SER A 5 -1.50 5.00 -7.78
C SER A 5 -2.48 5.31 -8.88
N GLN A 6 -2.07 5.02 -10.11
CA GLN A 6 -2.96 4.92 -11.27
C GLN A 6 -3.32 3.45 -11.49
N GLU A 7 -3.80 3.16 -12.70
CA GLU A 7 -4.16 1.82 -13.14
C GLU A 7 -2.95 0.90 -13.18
N SER A 8 -3.19 -0.38 -12.84
CA SER A 8 -2.24 -1.46 -13.00
C SER A 8 -2.57 -2.26 -14.26
N VAL A 9 -1.59 -2.43 -15.14
CA VAL A 9 -1.75 -3.20 -16.37
C VAL A 9 -1.08 -4.57 -16.19
N ALA A 10 -1.86 -5.64 -16.32
CA ALA A 10 -1.32 -7.00 -16.37
C ALA A 10 -0.83 -7.27 -17.80
N ASN A 11 0.44 -7.64 -17.94
CA ASN A 11 1.04 -7.95 -19.22
C ASN A 11 0.89 -9.45 -19.55
N PRO A 12 0.88 -9.82 -20.85
CA PRO A 12 0.78 -11.22 -21.27
C PRO A 12 1.94 -12.11 -20.82
N ASP A 13 3.08 -11.52 -20.45
CA ASP A 13 4.28 -12.20 -19.97
C ASP A 13 4.20 -12.58 -18.47
N GLY A 14 3.08 -12.31 -17.81
CA GLY A 14 2.87 -12.56 -16.39
C GLY A 14 3.40 -11.46 -15.48
N SER A 15 3.96 -10.38 -16.02
CA SER A 15 4.35 -9.19 -15.25
C SER A 15 3.16 -8.26 -15.02
N THR A 16 3.20 -7.46 -13.95
CA THR A 16 2.22 -6.41 -13.70
C THR A 16 2.92 -5.07 -13.65
N CYS A 17 2.49 -4.13 -14.49
CA CYS A 17 3.01 -2.77 -14.51
C CYS A 17 2.14 -1.87 -13.63
N TYR A 18 2.75 -1.21 -12.65
CA TYR A 18 2.07 -0.27 -11.75
C TYR A 18 2.49 1.16 -12.06
N SER A 19 1.53 1.99 -12.45
CA SER A 19 1.76 3.41 -12.75
C SER A 19 1.45 4.28 -11.51
N PHE A 20 2.31 5.26 -11.22
CA PHE A 20 2.11 6.19 -10.11
C PHE A 20 2.46 7.61 -10.55
N VAL A 21 1.71 8.60 -10.06
CA VAL A 21 1.95 10.02 -10.35
C VAL A 21 2.09 10.82 -9.05
N GLN A 22 3.21 11.52 -8.93
CA GLN A 22 3.44 12.50 -7.88
C GLN A 22 3.36 13.90 -8.50
N LYS A 23 2.21 14.57 -8.34
CA LYS A 23 1.94 15.89 -8.96
C LYS A 23 2.71 17.02 -8.29
N ILE A 24 3.12 16.83 -7.04
CA ILE A 24 3.85 17.83 -6.26
C ILE A 24 5.35 17.58 -6.42
N PRO A 25 6.16 18.61 -6.76
CA PRO A 25 7.60 18.45 -6.86
C PRO A 25 8.18 17.98 -5.53
N VAL A 26 8.91 16.86 -5.56
CA VAL A 26 9.60 16.31 -4.40
C VAL A 26 11.10 16.16 -4.72
N PRO A 27 11.98 16.37 -3.74
CA PRO A 27 13.39 16.08 -3.91
C PRO A 27 13.63 14.59 -4.15
N THR A 28 14.71 14.26 -4.86
CA THR A 28 15.01 12.90 -5.33
C THR A 28 15.14 11.87 -4.20
N TYR A 29 15.54 12.30 -3.00
CA TYR A 29 15.66 11.41 -1.84
C TYR A 29 14.30 10.95 -1.27
N LEU A 30 13.17 11.54 -1.70
CA LEU A 30 11.83 11.11 -1.29
C LEU A 30 11.20 10.09 -2.24
N ILE A 31 11.90 9.72 -3.31
CA ILE A 31 11.48 8.63 -4.18
C ILE A 31 11.65 7.33 -3.39
N ALA A 32 10.53 6.73 -3.01
CA ALA A 32 10.49 5.42 -2.37
C ALA A 32 9.70 4.43 -3.23
N ILE A 33 10.22 3.21 -3.33
CA ILE A 33 9.60 2.09 -4.06
C ILE A 33 9.62 0.88 -3.12
N VAL A 34 8.50 0.14 -3.09
CA VAL A 34 8.37 -1.10 -2.34
C VAL A 34 7.60 -2.09 -3.20
N ALA A 35 8.06 -3.34 -3.24
CA ALA A 35 7.44 -4.44 -3.96
C ALA A 35 7.55 -5.71 -3.10
N GLY A 36 6.47 -6.50 -3.05
CA GLY A 36 6.37 -7.69 -2.20
C GLY A 36 4.92 -8.14 -2.01
N GLY A 37 4.70 -9.13 -1.14
CA GLY A 37 3.38 -9.66 -0.78
C GLY A 37 2.58 -8.73 0.14
N LEU A 38 2.32 -7.51 -0.31
CA LEU A 38 1.66 -6.47 0.49
C LEU A 38 0.14 -6.54 0.34
N ALA A 39 -0.56 -6.53 1.47
CA ALA A 39 -2.00 -6.34 1.54
C ALA A 39 -2.31 -4.87 1.89
N LYS A 40 -3.31 -4.30 1.22
CA LYS A 40 -3.86 -2.97 1.53
C LYS A 40 -5.05 -3.12 2.47
N ARG A 41 -5.10 -2.33 3.55
CA ARG A 41 -6.28 -2.19 4.40
C ARG A 41 -6.55 -0.72 4.66
N ASP A 42 -7.74 -0.27 4.29
CA ASP A 42 -8.18 1.11 4.48
C ASP A 42 -8.56 1.34 5.95
N ILE A 43 -7.99 2.39 6.58
CA ILE A 43 -8.36 2.84 7.94
C ILE A 43 -9.44 3.93 7.86
N SER A 44 -9.34 4.79 6.84
CA SER A 44 -10.19 5.96 6.62
C SER A 44 -10.21 6.28 5.12
N ASP A 45 -11.08 7.20 4.70
CA ASP A 45 -11.27 7.61 3.30
C ASP A 45 -9.97 8.05 2.57
N ARG A 46 -8.93 8.44 3.34
CA ARG A 46 -7.65 8.93 2.79
C ARG A 46 -6.42 8.16 3.28
N CYS A 47 -6.59 7.20 4.19
CA CYS A 47 -5.48 6.54 4.86
C CYS A 47 -5.60 5.03 4.75
N ALA A 48 -4.54 4.38 4.29
CA ALA A 48 -4.45 2.93 4.17
C ALA A 48 -3.13 2.41 4.74
N ILE A 49 -3.19 1.24 5.38
CA ILE A 49 -2.02 0.48 5.82
C ILE A 49 -1.66 -0.52 4.73
N TRP A 50 -0.37 -0.51 4.36
CA TRP A 50 0.23 -1.49 3.49
C TRP A 50 1.22 -2.31 4.30
N ALA A 51 0.97 -3.61 4.45
CA ALA A 51 1.85 -4.52 5.17
C ALA A 51 1.61 -5.96 4.71
N GLU A 52 2.55 -6.86 5.02
CA GLU A 52 2.28 -8.28 4.92
C GLU A 52 1.12 -8.68 5.87
N LEU A 53 0.38 -9.73 5.52
CA LEU A 53 -0.81 -10.16 6.27
C LEU A 53 -0.52 -10.46 7.75
N SER A 54 0.67 -10.95 8.07
CA SER A 54 1.10 -11.21 9.45
C SER A 54 1.18 -9.92 10.26
N GLN A 55 1.79 -8.88 9.68
CA GLN A 55 2.01 -7.58 10.31
C GLN A 55 0.74 -6.73 10.32
N GLN A 56 -0.09 -6.84 9.28
CA GLN A 56 -1.34 -6.07 9.18
C GLN A 56 -2.33 -6.42 10.29
N LYS A 57 -2.41 -7.71 10.68
CA LYS A 57 -3.23 -8.16 11.82
C LYS A 57 -2.75 -7.56 13.14
N ILE A 58 -1.44 -7.51 13.34
CA ILE A 58 -0.83 -6.94 14.54
C ILE A 58 -1.05 -5.42 14.59
N CYS A 59 -0.78 -4.72 13.49
CA CYS A 59 -1.04 -3.27 13.38
C CYS A 59 -2.51 -2.93 13.64
N TRP A 60 -3.44 -3.76 13.14
CA TRP A 60 -4.86 -3.56 13.38
C TRP A 60 -5.25 -3.84 14.84
N GLY A 61 -4.85 -4.98 15.40
CA GLY A 61 -5.15 -5.34 16.79
C GLY A 61 -4.63 -4.32 17.81
N ASN A 62 -3.43 -3.78 17.57
CA ASN A 62 -2.87 -2.73 18.42
C ASN A 62 -3.60 -1.38 18.30
N MET A 63 -4.22 -1.10 17.15
CA MET A 63 -4.93 0.17 16.91
C MET A 63 -6.38 0.15 17.38
N PHE A 64 -7.03 -1.02 17.42
CA PHE A 64 -8.47 -1.13 17.72
C PHE A 64 -8.80 -1.99 18.95
N GLY A 65 -7.79 -2.50 19.67
CA GLY A 65 -7.97 -3.43 20.78
C GLY A 65 -8.37 -4.82 20.27
N GLU A 66 -8.11 -5.87 21.05
CA GLU A 66 -8.40 -7.27 20.72
C GLU A 66 -9.90 -7.63 20.67
N ASP A 67 -10.79 -6.67 20.39
CA ASP A 67 -12.23 -6.89 20.38
C ASP A 67 -12.79 -6.78 18.96
N MET A 68 -12.53 -7.81 18.14
CA MET A 68 -13.46 -8.26 17.09
C MET A 68 -12.94 -9.54 16.41
N THR A 69 -13.15 -10.66 17.09
CA THR A 69 -13.31 -11.97 16.46
C THR A 69 -14.66 -12.01 15.73
N TRP A 70 -14.65 -12.28 14.43
CA TRP A 70 -15.81 -12.87 13.72
C TRP A 70 -15.59 -14.36 13.58
#